data_AF-A0A9W6IUA3-F1
#
_entry.id   AF-A0A9W6IUA3-F1
#
_cell.length_a   1.000
_cell.length_b   1.000
_cell.length_c   1.000
_cell.angle_alpha   90.00
_cell.angle_beta   90.00
_cell.angle_gamma   90.00
#
_symmetry.space_group_name_H-M   'P 1'
#
loop_
_entity.id
_entity.type
_entity.pdbx_description
1 polymer ?
#
loop_
_entity_poly.entity_id
_entity_poly.type
_entity_poly.pdbx_seq_one_letter_code
_entity_poly.pdbx_strand_id
1 'polypeptide(L)'
;MKLPYIRPSTEEEKIRRRELDEHMKSRPLSPCIDQTPEDIERYYRTEPEGSLAAVRHTQYHTLQYVLTTIRDRRPGGRIGIEGAGDFYMRSGKNCFHPTGQTKLVVPTAP
;
A
#
# COMPACT_ATOMS: atom_id res chain seq x y z
N MET A 1 -29.66 0.99 5.76
CA MET A 1 -30.08 1.29 4.37
C MET A 1 -29.09 0.65 3.41
N LYS A 2 -29.52 -0.29 2.57
CA LYS A 2 -28.72 -0.81 1.44
C LYS A 2 -28.98 0.11 0.24
N LEU A 3 -27.91 0.57 -0.42
CA LEU A 3 -28.04 1.27 -1.71
C LEU A 3 -28.69 0.31 -2.73
N PRO A 4 -29.65 0.77 -3.55
CA PRO A 4 -30.28 -0.08 -4.56
C PRO A 4 -29.25 -0.50 -5.62
N TYR A 5 -29.32 -1.77 -6.04
CA TYR A 5 -28.58 -2.27 -7.19
C TYR A 5 -29.23 -1.73 -8.47
N ILE A 6 -28.53 -0.84 -9.18
CA ILE A 6 -28.96 -0.29 -10.46
C ILE A 6 -28.56 -1.29 -11.56
N ARG A 7 -29.54 -1.91 -12.23
CA ARG A 7 -29.28 -2.73 -13.42
C ARG A 7 -28.77 -1.82 -14.55
N PRO A 8 -27.59 -2.06 -15.15
CA PRO A 8 -27.22 -1.36 -16.37
C PRO A 8 -28.21 -1.79 -17.46
N SER A 9 -28.96 -0.85 -18.01
CA SER A 9 -30.09 -1.15 -18.90
C SER A 9 -29.99 -0.50 -20.27
N THR A 10 -28.86 0.12 -20.60
CA THR A 10 -28.61 0.66 -21.95
C THR A 10 -27.35 0.03 -22.58
N GLU A 11 -27.36 -0.18 -23.90
CA GLU A 11 -26.19 -0.65 -24.65
C GLU A 11 -24.99 0.32 -24.47
N GLU A 12 -25.25 1.61 -24.27
CA GLU A 12 -24.26 2.64 -23.97
C GLU A 12 -23.51 2.38 -22.66
N GLU A 13 -24.19 1.94 -21.59
CA GLU A 13 -23.54 1.55 -20.33
C GLU A 13 -22.67 0.30 -20.49
N LYS A 14 -23.07 -0.64 -21.35
CA LYS A 14 -22.27 -1.84 -21.66
C LYS A 14 -21.00 -1.47 -22.43
N ILE A 15 -21.13 -0.57 -23.41
CA ILE A 15 -19.98 -0.03 -24.17
C ILE A 15 -19.05 0.70 -23.21
N ARG A 16 -19.56 1.62 -22.38
CA ARG A 16 -18.78 2.37 -21.40
C ARG A 16 -18.09 1.45 -20.38
N ARG A 17 -18.76 0.39 -19.91
CA ARG A 17 -18.13 -0.62 -19.03
C ARG A 17 -16.99 -1.33 -19.73
N ARG A 18 -17.18 -1.76 -20.99
CA ARG A 18 -16.14 -2.43 -21.78
C ARG A 18 -14.93 -1.52 -21.99
N GLU A 19 -15.16 -0.25 -22.33
CA GLU A 19 -14.10 0.75 -22.49
C GLU A 19 -13.33 0.98 -21.18
N LEU A 20 -14.04 1.06 -20.05
CA LEU A 20 -13.41 1.16 -18.72
C LEU A 20 -12.58 -0.08 -18.40
N ASP A 21 -13.08 -1.28 -18.67
CA ASP A 21 -12.37 -2.53 -18.40
C ASP A 21 -11.11 -2.65 -19.28
N GLU A 22 -11.19 -2.28 -20.57
CA GLU A 22 -10.06 -2.20 -21.49
C GLU A 22 -9.02 -1.16 -21.01
N HIS A 23 -9.47 0.02 -20.60
CA HIS A 23 -8.60 1.04 -20.03
C HIS A 23 -7.95 0.58 -18.71
N MET A 24 -8.67 -0.16 -17.85
CA MET A 24 -8.11 -0.69 -16.61
C MET A 24 -7.03 -1.74 -16.84
N LYS A 25 -7.10 -2.54 -17.92
CA LYS A 25 -6.06 -3.52 -18.27
C LYS A 25 -4.73 -2.87 -18.67
N SER A 26 -4.77 -1.68 -19.26
CA SER A 26 -3.56 -0.97 -19.70
C SER A 26 -2.94 -0.08 -18.61
N ARG A 27 -3.60 0.09 -17.47
CA ARG A 27 -3.06 0.88 -16.36
C ARG A 27 -1.91 0.12 -15.68
N PRO A 28 -0.80 0.80 -15.37
CA PRO A 28 0.27 0.20 -14.60
C PRO A 28 -0.28 -0.22 -13.23
N LEU A 29 0.05 -1.45 -12.84
CA LEU A 29 -0.29 -1.96 -11.52
C LEU A 29 0.52 -1.21 -10.46
N SER A 30 0.01 -1.25 -9.23
CA SER A 30 0.75 -0.73 -8.09
C SER A 30 2.08 -1.48 -7.95
N PRO A 31 3.20 -0.78 -7.67
CA PRO A 31 4.53 -1.40 -7.58
C PRO A 31 4.63 -2.42 -6.43
N CYS A 32 3.68 -2.40 -5.48
CA CYS A 32 3.63 -3.30 -4.35
C CYS A 32 2.48 -4.32 -4.43
N ILE A 33 1.88 -4.54 -5.62
CA ILE A 33 0.66 -5.35 -5.74
C ILE A 33 0.86 -6.82 -5.33
N ASP A 34 2.02 -7.39 -5.66
CA ASP A 34 2.34 -8.79 -5.38
C ASP A 34 3.05 -9.00 -4.04
N GLN A 35 3.27 -7.93 -3.27
CA GLN A 35 4.00 -8.03 -2.01
C GLN A 35 3.12 -8.61 -0.91
N THR A 36 3.61 -9.69 -0.32
CA THR A 36 2.95 -10.37 0.80
C THR A 36 3.37 -9.75 2.15
N PRO A 37 2.57 -9.91 3.21
CA PRO A 37 3.01 -9.58 4.57
C PRO A 37 4.35 -10.22 4.95
N GLU A 38 4.60 -11.44 4.47
CA GLU A 38 5.82 -12.21 4.71
C GLU A 38 7.03 -11.56 4.02
N ASP A 39 6.85 -11.01 2.82
CA ASP A 39 7.91 -10.26 2.12
C ASP A 39 8.29 -8.99 2.88
N ILE A 40 7.27 -8.25 3.34
CA ILE A 40 7.46 -7.04 4.15
C ILE A 40 8.17 -7.40 5.45
N GLU A 41 7.67 -8.42 6.16
CA GLU A 41 8.27 -8.85 7.42
C GLU A 41 9.71 -9.29 7.23
N ARG A 42 9.99 -10.11 6.21
CA ARG A 42 11.33 -10.59 5.90
C ARG A 42 12.28 -9.41 5.68
N TYR A 43 11.92 -8.46 4.81
CA TYR A 43 12.74 -7.28 4.52
C TYR A 43 13.03 -6.45 5.77
N TYR A 44 12.00 -6.00 6.48
CA TYR A 44 12.19 -5.09 7.62
C TYR A 44 12.77 -5.78 8.86
N ARG A 45 12.73 -7.13 8.92
CA ARG A 45 13.46 -7.87 9.96
C ARG A 45 14.94 -8.03 9.65
N THR A 46 15.37 -8.05 8.40
CA THR A 46 16.78 -8.28 8.03
C THR A 46 17.55 -6.98 7.83
N GLU A 47 16.92 -5.94 7.28
CA GLU A 47 17.61 -4.71 6.90
C GLU A 47 18.07 -3.88 8.11
N PRO A 48 19.33 -3.41 8.14
CA PRO A 48 19.84 -2.60 9.24
C PRO A 48 19.17 -1.21 9.33
N GLU A 49 19.38 -0.55 10.46
CA GLU A 49 19.06 0.88 10.59
C GLU A 49 19.86 1.69 9.56
N GLY A 50 19.23 2.71 8.97
CA GLY A 50 19.76 3.47 7.84
C GLY A 50 19.43 2.87 6.46
N SER A 51 19.00 1.61 6.36
CA SER A 51 18.51 1.05 5.09
C SER A 51 17.25 1.75 4.58
N LEU A 52 16.99 1.60 3.28
CA LEU A 52 15.84 2.18 2.61
C LEU A 52 14.53 1.60 3.19
N ALA A 53 13.52 2.45 3.31
CA ALA A 53 12.16 2.11 3.66
C ALA A 53 11.20 2.75 2.66
N ALA A 54 10.10 2.08 2.37
CA ALA A 54 9.06 2.57 1.48
C ALA A 54 7.72 2.60 2.21
N VAL A 55 7.11 3.78 2.28
CA VAL A 55 5.81 3.99 2.92
C VAL A 55 4.77 4.32 1.87
N ARG A 56 3.69 3.55 1.85
CA ARG A 56 2.52 3.78 1.01
C ARG A 56 1.46 4.55 1.79
N HIS A 57 1.03 5.67 1.24
CA HIS A 57 -0.09 6.47 1.72
C HIS A 57 -1.27 6.39 0.75
N THR A 58 -2.47 6.17 1.25
CA THR A 58 -3.72 6.14 0.46
C THR A 58 -4.75 7.14 0.98
N GLN A 59 -4.30 8.24 1.59
CA GLN A 59 -5.15 9.25 2.22
C GLN A 59 -5.58 10.31 1.19
N TYR A 60 -6.69 11.01 1.46
CA TYR A 60 -7.16 12.14 0.65
C TYR A 60 -7.27 11.87 -0.85
N HIS A 61 -7.78 10.68 -1.22
CA HIS A 61 -7.91 10.22 -2.61
C HIS A 61 -6.59 10.17 -3.40
N THR A 62 -5.46 10.19 -2.72
CA THR A 62 -4.12 10.18 -3.32
C THR A 62 -3.38 8.91 -2.92
N LEU A 63 -2.79 8.24 -3.92
CA LEU A 63 -1.83 7.17 -3.71
C LEU A 63 -0.42 7.76 -3.81
N GLN A 64 0.33 7.72 -2.72
CA GLN A 64 1.70 8.23 -2.66
C GLN A 64 2.63 7.17 -2.09
N TYR A 65 3.85 7.11 -2.64
CA TYR A 65 4.95 6.32 -2.12
C TYR A 65 6.06 7.26 -1.68
N VAL A 66 6.51 7.09 -0.44
CA VAL A 66 7.61 7.87 0.12
C VAL A 66 8.76 6.90 0.39
N LEU A 67 9.90 7.17 -0.27
CA LEU A 67 11.16 6.51 0.05
C LEU A 67 11.84 7.30 1.16
N THR A 68 12.25 6.60 2.21
CA THR A 68 12.86 7.15 3.42
C THR A 68 13.78 6.09 4.02
N THR A 69 14.17 6.20 5.28
CA THR A 69 15.07 5.27 5.95
C THR A 69 14.48 4.64 7.19
N ILE A 70 14.99 3.45 7.51
CA ILE A 70 14.78 2.79 8.80
C ILE A 70 15.54 3.59 9.85
N ARG A 71 14.86 4.06 10.90
CA ARG A 71 15.45 4.86 11.96
C ARG A 71 15.92 4.01 13.13
N ASP A 72 15.01 3.24 13.73
CA ASP A 72 15.25 2.50 14.96
C ASP A 72 14.42 1.22 15.05
N ARG A 73 14.97 0.17 15.68
CA ARG A 73 14.20 -1.04 16.03
C ARG A 73 13.64 -0.94 17.44
N ARG A 74 12.35 -1.25 17.58
CA ARG A 74 11.62 -1.13 18.85
C ARG A 74 11.20 -2.50 19.40
N PRO A 75 11.10 -2.63 20.74
CA PRO A 75 10.55 -3.83 21.37
C PRO A 75 9.16 -4.19 20.84
N GLY A 76 8.82 -5.48 20.86
CA GLY A 76 7.51 -5.97 20.41
C GLY A 76 7.36 -6.08 18.89
N GLY A 77 8.47 -6.17 18.16
CA GLY A 77 8.46 -6.39 16.71
C GLY A 77 8.06 -5.15 15.90
N ARG A 78 8.39 -3.97 16.41
CA ARG A 78 8.10 -2.68 15.78
C ARG A 78 9.36 -2.08 15.18
N ILE A 79 9.16 -1.26 14.16
CA ILE A 79 10.23 -0.52 13.49
C ILE A 79 9.80 0.93 13.32
N GLY A 80 10.72 1.84 13.65
CA GLY A 80 10.55 3.27 13.46
C GLY A 80 11.12 3.69 12.12
N ILE A 81 10.34 4.47 11.40
CA ILE A 81 10.66 4.96 10.06
C ILE A 81 10.75 6.47 10.09
N GLU A 82 11.82 7.00 9.49
CA GLU A 82 12.10 8.44 9.49
C GLU A 82 10.95 9.20 8.82
N GLY A 83 10.39 10.19 9.54
CA GLY A 83 9.25 10.99 9.09
C GLY A 83 7.89 10.27 9.04
N ALA A 84 7.81 8.97 9.31
CA ALA A 84 6.56 8.18 9.17
C ALA A 84 6.09 7.46 10.45
N GLY A 85 6.92 7.44 11.50
CA GLY A 85 6.57 6.88 12.80
C GLY A 85 6.75 5.36 12.86
N ASP A 86 5.95 4.69 13.68
CA ASP A 86 6.14 3.28 14.03
C ASP A 86 5.24 2.33 13.23
N PHE A 87 5.80 1.17 12.89
CA PHE A 87 5.12 0.13 12.14
C PHE A 87 5.36 -1.25 12.74
N TYR A 88 4.40 -2.16 12.57
CA TYR A 88 4.56 -3.57 12.91
C TYR A 88 5.29 -4.30 11.77
N MET A 89 6.51 -4.79 12.03
CA MET A 89 7.31 -5.50 11.01
C MET A 89 6.54 -6.67 10.39
N ARG A 90 5.80 -7.45 11.20
CA ARG A 90 4.99 -8.62 10.77
C ARG A 90 3.94 -8.35 9.69
N SER A 91 3.57 -7.09 9.47
CA SER A 91 2.44 -6.76 8.60
C SER A 91 2.62 -5.47 7.81
N GLY A 92 3.65 -4.69 8.13
CA GLY A 92 3.85 -3.34 7.63
C GLY A 92 2.79 -2.34 8.07
N LYS A 93 1.83 -2.69 8.95
CA LYS A 93 0.79 -1.75 9.38
C LYS A 93 1.37 -0.67 10.29
N ASN A 94 1.01 0.58 10.05
CA ASN A 94 1.33 1.68 10.95
C ASN A 94 0.63 1.49 12.30
N CYS A 95 1.32 1.82 13.40
CA CYS A 95 0.80 1.65 14.75
C CYS A 95 -0.34 2.62 15.10
N PHE A 96 -0.42 3.78 14.43
CA PHE A 96 -1.41 4.83 14.67
C PHE A 96 -2.50 4.92 13.59
N HIS A 97 -2.27 4.31 12.43
CA HIS A 97 -3.24 4.22 11.33
C HIS A 97 -3.61 2.76 11.01
N PRO A 98 -4.37 2.09 11.91
CA PRO A 98 -4.62 0.65 11.82
C PRO A 98 -5.50 0.24 10.62
N THR A 99 -6.24 1.20 10.04
CA THR A 99 -7.08 0.99 8.84
C THR A 99 -6.28 0.78 7.56
N GLY A 100 -4.95 0.89 7.61
CA GLY A 100 -4.07 0.56 6.49
C GLY A 100 -3.87 1.69 5.48
N GLN A 101 -4.34 2.90 5.82
CA GLN A 101 -4.11 4.11 5.02
C GLN A 101 -2.62 4.48 4.90
N THR A 102 -1.82 4.10 5.90
CA THR A 102 -0.36 4.23 5.91
C THR A 102 0.23 2.86 6.19
N LYS A 103 1.02 2.32 5.26
CA LYS A 103 1.58 0.96 5.36
C LYS A 103 3.00 0.92 4.79
N LEU A 104 3.86 0.11 5.39
CA LEU A 104 5.13 -0.28 4.78
C LEU A 104 4.89 -1.19 3.59
N VAL A 105 5.73 -0.99 2.59
CA VAL A 105 5.94 -1.87 1.44
C VAL A 105 7.45 -2.10 1.31
N VAL A 106 7.85 -3.16 0.61
CA VAL A 106 9.25 -3.40 0.26
C VAL A 106 9.63 -2.42 -0.85
N PRO A 107 10.73 -1.65 -0.69
CA PRO A 107 11.25 -0.82 -1.78
C PRO A 107 11.65 -1.71 -2.96
N THR A 108 11.10 -1.44 -4.15
CA THR A 108 11.57 -2.05 -5.40
C THR A 108 12.57 -1.11 -6.06
N ALA A 109 13.60 -1.66 -6.70
CA ALA A 109 14.52 -0.85 -7.50
C ALA A 109 13.73 -0.09 -8.60
N PRO A 110 14.18 1.11 -9.00
CA PRO A 110 13.59 1.86 -10.09
C PRO A 110 13.69 1.13 -11.44
#